data_AF-A0A7W2EW91-F1
#
_entry.id   AF-A0A7W2EW91-F1
#
_cell.length_a   1.000
_cell.length_b   1.000
_cell.length_c   1.000
_cell.angle_alpha   90.00
_cell.angle_beta   90.00
_cell.angle_gamma   90.00
#
_symmetry.space_group_name_H-M   'P 1'
#
loop_
_entity.id
_entity.type
_entity.pdbx_description
1 polymer ?
#
loop_
_entity_poly.entity_id
_entity_poly.type
_entity_poly.pdbx_seq_one_letter_code
_entity_poly.pdbx_strand_id
1 'polypeptide(L)'
;MTCSQYHLLDALDKLGLAINETELLLVNDRSQILLAFLKELQRYREMACDHWPLSADEKTTVDIGRVAARELDNMYPDYVTLLSRVGALLREEQQL
;
A
#
# COMPACT_ATOMS: atom_id res chain seq x y z
N MET A 1 -6.26 27.72 -2.55
CA MET A 1 -6.09 26.40 -3.21
C MET A 1 -5.93 25.39 -2.10
N THR A 2 -6.80 24.38 -2.08
CA THR A 2 -7.08 23.48 -0.94
C THR A 2 -6.03 22.37 -0.84
N CYS A 3 -5.44 22.23 0.36
CA CYS A 3 -4.41 21.27 0.74
C CYS A 3 -4.84 19.79 0.58
N SER A 4 -6.14 19.50 0.42
CA SER A 4 -6.71 18.14 0.48
C SER A 4 -6.58 17.30 -0.79
N GLN A 5 -6.31 17.89 -1.96
CA GLN A 5 -6.17 17.13 -3.21
C GLN A 5 -4.72 16.69 -3.48
N TYR A 6 -3.72 17.41 -2.96
CA TYR A 6 -2.31 17.09 -3.18
C TYR A 6 -1.86 15.85 -2.43
N HIS A 7 -2.37 15.63 -1.22
CA HIS A 7 -1.89 14.53 -0.39
C HIS A 7 -2.46 13.16 -0.78
N LEU A 8 -3.71 13.11 -1.27
CA LEU A 8 -4.26 11.89 -1.85
C LEU A 8 -3.43 11.45 -3.07
N LEU A 9 -3.06 12.40 -3.93
CA LEU A 9 -2.21 12.13 -5.08
C LEU A 9 -0.82 11.61 -4.64
N ASP A 10 -0.21 12.22 -3.63
CA ASP A 10 1.07 11.75 -3.08
C ASP A 10 0.98 10.35 -2.46
N ALA A 11 -0.12 10.04 -1.76
CA ALA A 11 -0.34 8.73 -1.17
C ALA A 11 -0.61 7.66 -2.25
N LEU A 12 -1.35 7.99 -3.31
CA LEU A 12 -1.58 7.12 -4.47
C LEU A 12 -0.31 6.92 -5.31
N ASP A 13 0.54 7.94 -5.46
CA ASP A 13 1.83 7.83 -6.14
C ASP A 13 2.75 6.87 -5.38
N LYS A 14 2.83 7.00 -4.05
CA LYS A 14 3.62 6.10 -3.21
C LYS A 14 3.09 4.66 -3.22
N LEU A 15 1.77 4.47 -3.30
CA LEU A 15 1.17 3.17 -3.53
C LEU A 15 1.51 2.60 -4.91
N GLY A 16 1.52 3.44 -5.95
CA GLY A 16 1.95 3.08 -7.30
C GLY A 16 3.42 2.63 -7.35
N LEU A 17 4.31 3.34 -6.64
CA LEU A 17 5.71 2.93 -6.49
C LEU A 17 5.83 1.58 -5.79
N ALA A 18 5.07 1.36 -4.70
CA ALA A 18 5.06 0.09 -3.99
C ALA A 18 4.61 -1.08 -4.87
N ILE A 19 3.60 -0.88 -5.73
CA ILE A 19 3.12 -1.86 -6.72
C ILE A 19 4.23 -2.20 -7.73
N ASN A 20 4.86 -1.18 -8.32
CA ASN A 20 5.94 -1.38 -9.30
C ASN A 20 7.10 -2.16 -8.67
N GLU A 21 7.46 -1.87 -7.42
CA GLU A 21 8.49 -2.62 -6.71
C GLU A 21 8.07 -4.07 -6.44
N THR A 22 6.80 -4.35 -6.09
CA THR A 22 6.34 -5.75 -5.95
C THR A 22 6.46 -6.49 -7.27
N GLU A 23 6.10 -5.86 -8.38
CA GLU A 23 6.18 -6.46 -9.72
C GLU A 23 7.62 -6.79 -10.09
N LEU A 24 8.57 -5.89 -9.81
CA LEU A 24 10.00 -6.14 -10.02
C LEU A 24 10.51 -7.30 -9.17
N LEU A 25 10.12 -7.37 -7.90
CA LEU A 25 10.47 -8.50 -7.02
C LEU A 25 9.85 -9.81 -7.51
N LEU A 26 8.63 -9.78 -8.03
CA LEU A 26 7.94 -10.93 -8.61
C LEU A 26 8.62 -11.50 -9.84
N VAL A 27 9.16 -10.65 -10.71
CA VAL A 27 9.92 -11.08 -11.89
C VAL A 27 11.15 -11.90 -11.46
N ASN A 28 11.79 -11.51 -10.35
CA ASN A 28 13.02 -12.12 -9.87
C ASN A 28 12.79 -13.39 -9.04
N ASP A 29 11.80 -13.39 -8.14
CA ASP A 29 11.62 -14.48 -7.15
C ASP A 29 10.42 -15.38 -7.46
N ARG A 30 9.46 -14.92 -8.29
CA ARG A 30 8.19 -15.61 -8.59
C ARG A 30 7.44 -16.09 -7.34
N SER A 31 7.64 -15.41 -6.21
CA SER A 31 7.04 -15.76 -4.94
C SER A 31 5.52 -15.61 -4.99
N GLN A 32 4.80 -16.69 -4.64
CA GLN A 32 3.34 -16.63 -4.52
C GLN A 32 2.88 -15.63 -3.45
N ILE A 33 3.71 -15.39 -2.43
CA ILE A 33 3.42 -14.42 -1.37
C ILE A 33 3.45 -13.01 -1.96
N LEU A 34 4.47 -12.68 -2.77
CA LEU A 34 4.53 -11.39 -3.47
C LEU A 34 3.35 -11.24 -4.45
N LEU A 35 2.89 -12.31 -5.09
CA LEU A 35 1.77 -12.26 -6.04
C LEU A 35 0.45 -11.99 -5.32
N ALA A 36 0.22 -12.65 -4.19
CA ALA A 36 -0.93 -12.36 -3.34
C ALA A 36 -0.88 -10.91 -2.82
N PHE A 37 0.30 -10.46 -2.43
CA PHE A 37 0.52 -9.11 -1.92
C PHE A 37 0.30 -8.03 -3.00
N LEU A 38 0.79 -8.24 -4.22
CA LEU A 38 0.55 -7.35 -5.35
C LEU A 38 -0.95 -7.16 -5.63
N LYS A 39 -1.73 -8.25 -5.59
CA LYS A 39 -3.19 -8.19 -5.77
C LYS A 39 -3.86 -7.36 -4.68
N GLU A 40 -3.42 -7.47 -3.44
CA GLU A 40 -3.93 -6.67 -2.33
C GLU A 40 -3.62 -5.17 -2.50
N LEU A 41 -2.40 -4.83 -2.94
CA LEU A 41 -2.04 -3.43 -3.24
C LEU A 41 -2.86 -2.85 -4.40
N GLN A 42 -3.08 -3.63 -5.47
CA GLN A 42 -3.90 -3.21 -6.60
C GLN A 42 -5.36 -2.99 -6.18
N ARG A 43 -5.93 -3.93 -5.42
CA ARG A 43 -7.28 -3.79 -4.84
C ARG A 43 -7.38 -2.53 -3.98
N TYR A 44 -6.37 -2.27 -3.17
CA TYR A 44 -6.36 -1.06 -2.35
C TYR A 44 -6.32 0.22 -3.18
N ARG A 45 -5.51 0.24 -4.25
CA ARG A 45 -5.45 1.39 -5.16
C ARG A 45 -6.81 1.66 -5.80
N GLU A 46 -7.50 0.62 -6.25
CA GLU A 46 -8.85 0.73 -6.81
C GLU A 46 -9.83 1.29 -5.77
N MET A 47 -9.85 0.71 -4.57
CA MET A 47 -10.71 1.20 -3.48
C MET A 47 -10.42 2.66 -3.10
N ALA A 48 -9.15 3.04 -3.00
CA ALA A 48 -8.74 4.40 -2.67
C ALA A 48 -9.06 5.40 -3.79
N CYS A 49 -9.03 4.99 -5.06
CA CYS A 49 -9.46 5.83 -6.19
C CYS A 49 -10.98 6.02 -6.21
N ASP A 50 -11.74 4.96 -5.92
CA ASP A 50 -13.20 4.97 -6.03
C ASP A 50 -13.87 5.64 -4.82
N HIS A 51 -13.33 5.45 -3.61
CA HIS A 51 -14.00 5.78 -2.35
C HIS A 51 -13.08 6.49 -1.35
N TRP A 52 -12.50 7.64 -1.72
CA TRP A 52 -11.74 8.45 -0.77
C TRP A 52 -12.59 9.53 -0.08
N PRO A 53 -12.49 9.71 1.26
CA PRO A 53 -11.77 8.89 2.23
C PRO A 53 -12.46 7.53 2.47
N LEU A 54 -11.69 6.55 2.94
CA LEU A 54 -12.15 5.18 3.12
C LEU A 54 -13.05 5.09 4.35
N SER A 55 -14.06 4.23 4.29
CA SER A 55 -14.88 3.89 5.46
C SER A 55 -14.10 3.10 6.50
N ALA A 56 -14.65 2.98 7.72
CA ALA A 56 -14.02 2.22 8.79
C ALA A 56 -13.80 0.75 8.43
N ASP A 57 -14.76 0.13 7.74
CA ASP A 57 -14.68 -1.28 7.30
C ASP A 57 -13.58 -1.49 6.26
N GLU A 58 -13.43 -0.54 5.34
CA GLU A 58 -12.39 -0.54 4.31
C GLU A 58 -11.00 -0.33 4.92
N LYS A 59 -10.87 0.49 5.97
CA LYS A 59 -9.62 0.67 6.73
C LYS A 59 -9.15 -0.63 7.40
N THR A 60 -10.05 -1.42 7.98
CA THR A 60 -9.70 -2.72 8.62
C THR A 60 -9.25 -3.77 7.63
N THR A 61 -9.74 -3.69 6.39
CA THR A 61 -9.38 -4.62 5.32
C THR A 61 -7.98 -4.33 4.78
N VAL A 62 -7.45 -3.13 5.06
CA VAL A 62 -6.24 -2.59 4.45
C VAL A 62 -5.25 -2.13 5.53
N ASP A 63 -4.53 -3.06 6.16
CA ASP A 63 -3.30 -2.72 6.87
C ASP A 63 -2.10 -3.29 6.11
N ILE A 64 -1.72 -2.59 5.03
CA ILE A 64 -0.62 -2.96 4.12
C ILE A 64 0.69 -3.16 4.90
N GLY A 65 0.97 -2.29 5.87
CA GLY A 65 2.16 -2.38 6.71
C GLY A 65 2.16 -3.64 7.59
N ARG A 66 1.01 -3.95 8.23
CA ARG A 66 0.89 -5.15 9.06
C ARG A 66 0.96 -6.45 8.26
N VAL A 67 0.33 -6.50 7.08
CA VAL A 67 0.38 -7.70 6.21
C VAL A 67 1.80 -7.89 5.67
N ALA A 68 2.46 -6.82 5.23
CA ALA A 68 3.85 -6.86 4.77
C ALA A 68 4.79 -7.35 5.88
N ALA A 69 4.68 -6.80 7.09
CA ALA A 69 5.53 -7.20 8.22
C ALA A 69 5.29 -8.65 8.67
N ARG A 70 4.11 -9.22 8.44
CA ARG A 70 3.85 -10.62 8.78
C ARG A 70 4.42 -11.59 7.75
N GLU A 71 4.27 -11.25 6.46
CA GLU A 71 4.52 -12.20 5.37
C GLU A 71 5.90 -12.01 4.69
N LEU A 72 6.47 -10.81 4.74
CA LEU A 72 7.64 -10.43 3.95
C LEU A 72 8.87 -10.03 4.78
N ASP A 73 8.75 -9.86 6.10
CA ASP A 73 9.81 -9.29 6.96
C ASP A 73 11.13 -10.08 6.93
N ASN A 74 11.03 -11.41 6.89
CA ASN A 74 12.21 -12.27 6.81
C ASN A 74 12.86 -12.34 5.42
N MET A 75 12.14 -11.95 4.35
CA MET A 75 12.58 -12.11 2.96
C MET A 75 12.96 -10.78 2.31
N TYR A 76 12.23 -9.70 2.61
CA TYR A 76 12.39 -8.37 2.03
C TYR A 76 12.23 -7.27 3.10
N PRO A 77 13.10 -7.20 4.12
CA PRO A 77 12.96 -6.25 5.23
C PRO A 77 12.97 -4.78 4.80
N ASP A 78 13.78 -4.42 3.81
CA ASP A 78 13.81 -3.07 3.25
C ASP A 78 12.48 -2.71 2.57
N TYR A 79 11.88 -3.68 1.89
CA TYR A 79 10.59 -3.52 1.21
C TYR A 79 9.44 -3.39 2.21
N VAL A 80 9.46 -4.18 3.29
CA VAL A 80 8.51 -4.04 4.41
C VAL A 80 8.59 -2.65 5.05
N THR A 81 9.81 -2.10 5.18
CA THR A 81 10.01 -0.75 5.71
C THR A 81 9.37 0.30 4.81
N LEU A 82 9.53 0.19 3.48
CA LEU A 82 8.87 1.08 2.53
C LEU A 82 7.34 0.98 2.65
N LEU A 83 6.79 -0.24 2.65
CA LEU A 83 5.34 -0.47 2.72
C LEU A 83 4.73 0.03 4.03
N SER A 84 5.44 -0.13 5.14
CA SER A 84 5.03 0.40 6.44
C SER A 84 4.95 1.92 6.44
N ARG A 85 5.89 2.59 5.74
CA ARG A 85 5.86 4.05 5.54
C ARG A 85 4.68 4.50 4.68
N VAL A 86 4.41 3.79 3.57
CA VAL A 86 3.25 4.07 2.73
C VAL A 86 1.96 3.90 3.52
N GLY A 87 1.82 2.81 4.28
CA GLY A 87 0.66 2.58 5.16
C GLY A 87 0.51 3.63 6.26
N ALA A 88 1.61 4.15 6.82
CA ALA A 88 1.55 5.25 7.79
C ALA A 88 1.02 6.55 7.18
N LEU A 89 1.56 6.94 6.02
CA LEU A 89 1.11 8.13 5.29
C LEU A 89 -0.37 8.06 4.92
N LEU A 90 -0.83 6.91 4.42
CA LEU A 90 -2.24 6.70 4.10
C LEU A 90 -3.15 6.83 5.33
N ARG A 91 -2.69 6.39 6.51
CA ARG A 91 -3.45 6.55 7.76
C ARG A 91 -3.50 8.00 8.24
N GLU A 92 -2.41 8.75 8.08
CA GLU A 92 -2.35 10.17 8.41
C GLU A 92 -3.33 10.97 7.53
N GLU A 93 -3.36 10.70 6.22
CA GLU A 93 -4.28 11.36 5.29
C GLU A 93 -5.77 11.01 5.48
N GLN A 94 -6.06 9.90 6.16
CA GLN A 94 -7.43 9.47 6.48
C GLN A 94 -7.98 10.09 7.78
N GLN A 95 -7.14 10.79 8.56
CA GLN A 95 -7.51 11.46 9.81
C GLN A 95 -7.68 12.97 9.65
N LEU A 96 -7.24 13.53 8.52
CA LEU A 96 -7.40 14.93 8.12
C LEU A 96 -8.77 15.18 7.50
#